data_AF-A0A441TUD0-F1
#
_entry.id   AF-A0A441TUD0-F1
#
_cell.length_a   1.000
_cell.length_b   1.000
_cell.length_c   1.000
_cell.angle_alpha   90.00
_cell.angle_beta   90.00
_cell.angle_gamma   90.00
#
_symmetry.space_group_name_H-M   'P 1'
#
loop_
_entity.id
_entity.type
_entity.pdbx_description
1 polymer ?
#
loop_
_entity_poly.entity_id
_entity_poly.type
_entity_poly.pdbx_seq_one_letter_code
_entity_poly.pdbx_strand_id
1 'polypeptide(L)'
;MAGWLRFFAACSFALASSMAHAEIKLLCSIAGRAPTIITIDEQAKTAEGGEGLFDKKVFKVTDKAVWLIKDKDEPNAPPDLMITVIARSNDQAGALKTIVIHDSGTIQDTAYPYGECWQQKAQ
;
A
#
# COMPACT_ATOMS: atom_id res chain seq x y z
N MET A 1 -13.73 -65.22 14.60
CA MET A 1 -14.05 -63.96 15.31
C MET A 1 -12.75 -63.37 15.81
N ALA A 2 -12.27 -62.29 15.18
CA ALA A 2 -11.29 -61.36 15.74
C ALA A 2 -11.31 -60.13 14.83
N GLY A 3 -12.01 -59.09 15.31
CA GLY A 3 -12.35 -57.90 14.56
C GLY A 3 -11.15 -57.01 14.31
N TRP A 4 -11.07 -56.52 13.08
CA TRP A 4 -10.25 -55.39 12.67
C TRP A 4 -10.78 -54.10 13.31
N LEU A 5 -9.89 -53.33 13.93
CA LEU A 5 -10.15 -51.92 14.26
C LEU A 5 -9.05 -51.08 13.61
N ARG A 6 -9.32 -50.62 12.38
CA ARG A 6 -8.57 -49.52 11.77
C ARG A 6 -9.17 -48.22 12.32
N PHE A 7 -8.42 -47.57 13.21
CA PHE A 7 -8.67 -46.19 13.61
C PHE A 7 -8.48 -45.28 12.39
N PHE A 8 -9.59 -44.82 11.80
CA PHE A 8 -9.56 -43.69 10.87
C PHE A 8 -9.41 -42.42 11.69
N ALA A 9 -8.20 -41.87 11.72
CA ALA A 9 -7.94 -40.52 12.19
C ALA A 9 -8.54 -39.52 11.18
N ALA A 10 -9.83 -39.23 11.33
CA ALA A 10 -10.43 -38.03 10.77
C ALA A 10 -10.14 -36.87 11.72
N CYS A 11 -9.08 -36.11 11.45
CA CYS A 11 -8.87 -34.81 12.07
C CYS A 11 -8.67 -33.79 10.96
N SER A 12 -9.81 -33.22 10.57
CA SER A 12 -9.99 -31.79 10.36
C SER A 12 -8.82 -31.08 9.67
N PHE A 13 -8.87 -31.08 8.33
CA PHE A 13 -8.38 -29.90 7.61
C PHE A 13 -9.30 -28.75 8.02
N ALA A 14 -8.97 -28.09 9.13
CA ALA A 14 -9.32 -26.69 9.26
C ALA A 14 -8.61 -26.02 8.08
N LEU A 15 -9.35 -25.82 6.98
CA LEU A 15 -9.03 -24.74 6.07
C LEU A 15 -9.08 -23.50 6.95
N ALA A 16 -7.93 -23.13 7.52
CA ALA A 16 -7.66 -21.77 7.84
C ALA A 16 -7.87 -21.06 6.51
N SER A 17 -9.06 -20.47 6.34
CA SER A 17 -9.29 -19.39 5.41
C SER A 17 -8.33 -18.28 5.84
N SER A 18 -7.08 -18.44 5.43
CA SER A 18 -6.18 -17.35 5.16
C SER A 18 -7.00 -16.44 4.25
N MET A 19 -7.65 -15.44 4.84
CA MET A 19 -8.11 -14.30 4.10
C MET A 19 -6.82 -13.67 3.59
N ALA A 20 -6.34 -14.14 2.44
CA ALA A 20 -5.33 -13.44 1.68
C ALA A 20 -5.87 -12.03 1.50
N HIS A 21 -5.37 -11.08 2.30
CA HIS A 21 -5.78 -9.70 2.15
C HIS A 21 -5.31 -9.30 0.77
N ALA A 22 -6.24 -8.91 -0.08
CA ALA A 22 -5.95 -8.59 -1.46
C ALA A 22 -5.00 -7.40 -1.48
N GLU A 23 -3.77 -7.60 -1.97
CA GLU A 23 -2.86 -6.51 -2.29
C GLU A 23 -3.57 -5.50 -3.19
N ILE A 24 -3.47 -4.21 -2.87
CA ILE A 24 -4.00 -3.16 -3.74
C ILE A 24 -2.88 -2.75 -4.70
N LYS A 25 -3.10 -2.95 -6.00
CA LYS A 25 -2.18 -2.52 -7.04
C LYS A 25 -2.69 -1.24 -7.69
N LEU A 26 -1.84 -0.22 -7.75
CA LEU A 26 -2.14 1.10 -8.30
C LEU A 26 -1.14 1.40 -9.40
N LEU A 27 -1.60 1.54 -10.64
CA LEU A 27 -0.76 2.05 -11.72
C LEU A 27 -0.76 3.58 -11.63
N CYS A 28 0.39 4.21 -11.38
CA CYS A 28 0.49 5.64 -11.18
C CYS A 28 1.30 6.32 -12.29
N SER A 29 0.71 7.34 -12.91
CA SER A 29 1.42 8.30 -13.75
C SER A 29 1.94 9.42 -12.86
N ILE A 30 3.27 9.48 -12.74
CA ILE A 30 3.95 10.48 -11.91
C ILE A 30 4.52 11.52 -12.85
N ALA A 31 4.36 12.80 -12.49
CA ALA A 31 4.87 13.89 -13.31
C ALA A 31 6.36 13.70 -13.66
N GLY A 32 6.66 13.67 -14.97
CA GLY A 32 8.02 13.51 -15.49
C GLY A 32 8.59 12.09 -15.45
N ARG A 33 7.78 11.05 -15.16
CA ARG A 33 8.22 9.64 -15.19
C ARG A 33 7.28 8.74 -15.96
N ALA A 34 7.79 7.58 -16.37
CA ALA A 34 6.96 6.51 -16.94
C ALA A 34 5.95 6.00 -15.89
N PRO A 35 4.74 5.58 -16.31
CA PRO A 35 3.77 4.98 -15.39
C PRO A 35 4.37 3.80 -14.63
N THR A 36 4.15 3.75 -13.32
CA THR A 36 4.70 2.70 -12.46
C THR A 36 3.62 2.09 -11.58
N ILE A 37 3.69 0.77 -11.38
CA ILE A 37 2.82 0.08 -10.44
C ILE A 37 3.36 0.25 -9.02
N ILE A 38 2.48 0.65 -8.11
CA ILE A 38 2.67 0.64 -6.67
C ILE A 38 1.84 -0.51 -6.11
N THR A 39 2.46 -1.33 -5.28
CA THR A 39 1.77 -2.39 -4.55
C THR A 39 1.61 -1.96 -3.10
N ILE A 40 0.38 -2.05 -2.58
CA ILE A 40 0.03 -1.74 -1.20
C ILE A 40 -0.28 -3.05 -0.49
N ASP A 41 0.53 -3.38 0.50
CA ASP A 41 0.23 -4.42 1.47
C ASP A 41 -0.35 -3.78 2.73
N GLU A 42 -1.67 -3.89 2.89
CA GLU A 42 -2.37 -3.33 4.03
C GLU A 42 -2.06 -4.08 5.34
N GLN A 43 -1.73 -5.38 5.27
CA GLN A 43 -1.38 -6.19 6.45
C GLN A 43 0.01 -5.84 6.95
N ALA A 44 0.99 -5.85 6.04
CA ALA A 44 2.38 -5.49 6.36
C ALA A 44 2.55 -3.98 6.62
N LYS A 45 1.54 -3.17 6.28
CA LYS A 45 1.58 -1.71 6.34
C LYS A 45 2.73 -1.16 5.50
N THR A 46 2.95 -1.74 4.32
CA THR A 46 4.01 -1.33 3.38
C THR A 46 3.42 -0.96 2.03
N ALA A 47 4.07 0.00 1.39
CA ALA A 47 3.88 0.31 -0.01
C ALA A 47 5.24 0.20 -0.69
N GLU A 48 5.27 -0.36 -1.89
CA GLU A 48 6.49 -0.57 -2.66
C GLU A 48 6.24 -0.25 -4.13
N GLY A 49 7.27 0.28 -4.80
CA GLY A 49 7.24 0.53 -6.24
C GLY A 49 7.86 1.87 -6.63
N GLY A 50 7.95 2.10 -7.95
CA GLY A 50 8.49 3.36 -8.47
C GLY A 50 9.97 3.54 -8.21
N GLU A 51 10.78 2.46 -8.26
CA GLU A 51 12.23 2.53 -7.98
C GLU A 51 12.54 3.15 -6.61
N GLY A 52 11.76 2.80 -5.59
CA GLY A 52 11.92 3.33 -4.24
C GLY A 52 11.15 4.62 -3.94
N LEU A 53 10.44 5.19 -4.92
CA LEU A 53 9.62 6.39 -4.71
C LEU A 53 8.49 6.18 -3.70
N PHE A 54 7.96 4.96 -3.63
CA PHE A 54 6.82 4.62 -2.77
C PHE A 54 7.16 3.65 -1.66
N ASP A 55 8.44 3.36 -1.43
CA ASP A 55 8.92 2.55 -0.31
C ASP A 55 8.65 3.31 1.01
N LYS A 56 7.41 3.17 1.49
CA LYS A 56 6.80 3.98 2.54
C LYS A 56 5.93 3.10 3.42
N LYS A 57 5.66 3.57 4.63
CA LYS A 57 4.72 2.93 5.55
C LYS A 57 3.29 3.31 5.14
N VAL A 58 2.40 2.34 5.07
CA VAL A 58 0.97 2.58 4.89
C VAL A 58 0.39 3.01 6.23
N PHE A 59 -0.03 4.25 6.31
CA PHE A 59 -0.68 4.79 7.51
C PHE A 59 -2.14 4.40 7.58
N LYS A 60 -2.85 4.49 6.45
CA LYS A 60 -4.28 4.20 6.37
C LYS A 60 -4.67 3.75 4.97
N VAL A 61 -5.69 2.90 4.92
CA VAL A 61 -6.39 2.53 3.69
C VAL A 61 -7.88 2.69 3.93
N THR A 62 -8.59 3.24 2.96
CA THR A 62 -10.06 3.30 2.91
C THR A 62 -10.51 2.96 1.49
N ASP A 63 -11.81 2.84 1.28
CA ASP A 63 -12.42 2.79 -0.05
C ASP A 63 -12.05 4.00 -0.93
N LYS A 64 -11.79 5.16 -0.34
CA LYS A 64 -11.55 6.43 -1.05
C LYS A 64 -10.10 6.83 -1.21
N ALA A 65 -9.19 6.33 -0.39
CA ALA A 65 -7.79 6.72 -0.46
C ALA A 65 -6.84 5.75 0.25
N VAL A 66 -5.57 5.82 -0.13
CA VAL A 66 -4.41 5.26 0.57
C VAL A 66 -3.55 6.42 1.06
N TRP A 67 -3.15 6.37 2.34
CA TRP A 67 -2.24 7.34 2.95
C TRP A 67 -0.93 6.65 3.27
N LEU A 68 0.15 7.16 2.71
CA LEU A 68 1.51 6.68 2.87
C LEU A 68 2.32 7.71 3.64
N ILE A 69 3.14 7.25 4.57
CA ILE A 69 4.05 8.09 5.34
C ILE A 69 5.46 7.59 5.08
N LYS A 70 6.36 8.50 4.67
CA LYS A 70 7.80 8.22 4.72
C LYS A 70 8.29 8.76 6.06
N ASP A 71 8.65 7.83 6.94
CA ASP A 71 9.29 8.14 8.21
C ASP A 71 10.77 8.41 7.97
N LYS A 72 11.37 9.21 8.84
CA LYS A 72 12.69 9.78 8.64
C LYS A 72 13.81 8.78 8.98
N ASP A 73 14.07 7.83 8.08
CA ASP A 73 15.17 6.86 8.27
C ASP A 73 16.48 7.27 7.58
N GLU A 74 16.55 8.46 6.97
CA GLU A 74 17.78 8.96 6.36
C GLU A 74 18.59 9.83 7.34
N PRO A 75 19.80 9.39 7.76
CA PRO A 75 20.69 10.23 8.56
C PRO A 75 21.05 11.44 7.70
N ASN A 76 20.67 12.64 8.17
CA ASN A 76 20.85 13.96 7.55
C ASN A 76 19.69 14.52 6.70
N ALA A 77 18.52 13.86 6.63
CA ALA A 77 17.34 14.53 6.10
C ALA A 77 16.84 15.64 7.06
N PRO A 78 16.24 16.74 6.58
CA PRO A 78 15.45 17.65 7.42
C PRO A 78 14.33 16.89 8.16
N PRO A 79 13.81 17.37 9.32
CA PRO A 79 12.77 16.68 10.10
C PRO A 79 11.37 16.75 9.47
N ASP A 80 11.30 16.62 8.15
CA ASP A 80 10.08 16.85 7.41
C ASP A 80 9.25 15.56 7.35
N LEU A 81 7.99 15.66 7.72
CA LEU A 81 7.03 14.57 7.57
C LEU A 81 6.47 14.59 6.14
N MET A 82 6.69 13.51 5.39
CA MET A 82 6.13 13.36 4.04
C MET A 82 4.92 12.45 4.07
N ILE A 83 3.76 13.00 3.70
CA ILE A 83 2.50 12.27 3.56
C ILE A 83 2.14 12.23 2.08
N THR A 84 2.10 11.03 1.50
CA THR A 84 1.59 10.83 0.14
C THR A 84 0.19 10.26 0.20
N VAL A 85 -0.76 10.92 -0.46
CA VAL A 85 -2.15 10.50 -0.54
C VAL A 85 -2.45 10.09 -1.97
N ILE A 86 -3.00 8.88 -2.10
CA ILE A 86 -3.48 8.35 -3.37
C ILE A 86 -4.98 8.21 -3.26
N ALA A 87 -5.73 9.05 -3.96
CA ALA A 87 -7.17 8.87 -4.07
C ALA A 87 -7.46 7.56 -4.82
N ARG A 88 -8.43 6.81 -4.35
CA ARG A 88 -8.89 5.56 -4.95
C ARG A 88 -10.19 5.82 -5.67
N SER A 89 -10.28 5.28 -6.88
CA SER A 89 -11.48 5.27 -7.69
C SER A 89 -11.44 4.02 -8.56
N ASN A 90 -12.60 3.41 -8.76
CA ASN A 90 -12.75 2.23 -9.61
C ASN A 90 -13.05 2.60 -11.08
N ASP A 91 -13.47 3.85 -11.32
CA ASP A 91 -14.04 4.26 -12.61
C ASP A 91 -13.18 5.30 -13.34
N GLN A 92 -12.28 5.97 -12.63
CA GLN A 92 -11.48 7.08 -13.14
C GLN A 92 -10.16 7.19 -12.38
N ALA A 93 -9.26 8.02 -12.89
CA ALA A 93 -7.97 8.29 -12.26
C ALA A 93 -8.16 8.95 -10.89
N GLY A 94 -7.50 8.45 -9.86
CA GLY A 94 -7.42 9.09 -8.57
C GLY A 94 -6.20 9.99 -8.47
N ALA A 95 -6.34 11.17 -7.88
CA ALA A 95 -5.21 12.07 -7.67
C ALA A 95 -4.14 11.46 -6.75
N LEU A 96 -2.88 11.61 -7.14
CA LEU A 96 -1.69 11.37 -6.32
C LEU A 96 -1.14 12.74 -5.89
N LYS A 97 -1.02 12.95 -4.58
CA LYS A 97 -0.46 14.18 -4.01
C LYS A 97 0.50 13.85 -2.88
N THR A 98 1.54 14.67 -2.72
CA THR A 98 2.42 14.59 -1.56
C THR A 98 2.42 15.92 -0.83
N ILE A 99 2.19 15.84 0.48
CA ILE A 99 2.25 16.93 1.44
C ILE A 99 3.54 16.76 2.23
N VAL A 100 4.30 17.84 2.35
CA VAL A 100 5.47 17.91 3.23
C VAL A 100 5.15 18.90 4.35
N ILE A 101 5.26 18.42 5.58
CA ILE A 101 5.16 19.24 6.78
C ILE A 101 6.58 19.41 7.29
N HIS A 102 7.09 20.63 7.20
CA HIS A 102 8.44 20.95 7.66
C HIS A 102 8.46 21.16 9.17
N ASP A 103 9.60 20.88 9.80
CA ASP A 103 9.79 21.12 11.24
C ASP A 103 9.66 22.62 11.62
N SER A 104 9.88 23.51 10.64
CA SER A 104 9.61 24.95 10.76
C SER A 104 8.11 25.28 10.93
N GLY A 105 7.22 24.30 10.79
CA GLY A 105 5.77 24.46 10.81
C GLY A 105 5.16 24.87 9.47
N THR A 106 5.97 25.00 8.41
CA THR A 106 5.45 25.29 7.06
C THR A 106 4.92 24.04 6.37
N ILE A 107 3.89 24.19 5.54
CA ILE A 107 3.24 23.09 4.80
C ILE A 107 3.40 23.34 3.30
N GLN A 108 3.83 22.31 2.57
CA GLN A 108 3.86 22.28 1.11
C GLN A 108 2.90 21.19 0.60
N ASP A 109 1.81 21.58 -0.07
CA ASP A 109 0.70 20.69 -0.51
C ASP A 109 0.84 20.13 -1.94
N THR A 110 1.95 20.40 -2.62
CA THR A 110 2.22 19.90 -3.98
C THR A 110 3.67 19.45 -4.14
N ALA A 111 4.18 18.76 -3.14
CA ALA A 111 5.51 18.19 -3.22
C ALA A 111 5.53 17.00 -4.19
N TYR A 112 6.71 16.72 -4.74
CA TYR A 112 6.94 15.51 -5.49
C TYR A 112 7.01 14.30 -4.54
N PRO A 113 6.46 13.12 -4.89
CA PRO A 113 5.73 12.80 -6.13
C PRO A 113 4.26 13.26 -6.14
N TYR A 114 3.78 13.65 -7.31
CA TYR A 114 2.38 13.98 -7.58
C TYR A 114 1.98 13.48 -8.99
N GLY A 115 0.67 13.34 -9.23
CA GLY A 115 0.14 12.83 -10.50
C GLY A 115 -1.21 12.16 -10.33
N GLU A 116 -1.40 11.01 -10.99
CA GLU A 116 -2.65 10.27 -11.00
C GLU A 116 -2.41 8.76 -10.90
N CYS A 117 -3.34 8.02 -10.31
CA CYS A 117 -3.26 6.58 -10.10
C CYS A 117 -4.57 5.87 -10.47
N TRP A 118 -4.46 4.68 -11.07
CA TRP A 118 -5.57 3.81 -11.43
C TRP A 118 -5.48 2.50 -10.67
N GLN A 119 -6.54 2.15 -9.94
CA GLN A 119 -6.63 0.87 -9.26
C GLN A 119 -6.73 -0.26 -10.27
N GLN A 120 -5.82 -1.21 -10.16
CA GLN A 120 -5.82 -2.41 -10.99
C GLN A 120 -6.80 -3.41 -10.40
N LYS A 121 -7.63 -4.02 -11.25
CA LYS A 121 -8.53 -5.10 -10.82
C LYS A 121 -7.67 -6.31 -10.48
N ALA A 122 -7.95 -6.96 -9.35
CA ALA A 122 -7.38 -8.27 -9.06
C ALA A 122 -7.82 -9.23 -10.18
N GLN A 123 -6.86 -9.86 -10.85
CA GLN A 123 -7.10 -10.92 -11.82
C GLN A 123 -7.40 -12.23 -11.12
#